data_AF-A0A226MTM2-F1
#
_entry.id   AF-A0A226MTM2-F1
#
_cell.length_a   1.000
_cell.length_b   1.000
_cell.length_c   1.000
_cell.angle_alpha   90.00
_cell.angle_beta   90.00
_cell.angle_gamma   90.00
#
_symmetry.space_group_name_H-M   'P 1'
#
loop_
_entity.id
_entity.type
_entity.pdbx_description
1 polymer ?
#
loop_
_entity_poly.entity_id
_entity_poly.type
_entity_poly.pdbx_seq_one_letter_code
_entity_poly.pdbx_strand_id
1 'polypeptide(L)'
;MDLFGDLPEPGGSAQGKEAPGQLRLFDDLPPAGSADTASGAPEQVSAESHAKGEKRKSLEEEEKNGREELVEKKVCKGSVGVFGLKGYVAERKGEREDMQDAHVILNDITEECQPLPSQITRVSYFAVFDGHGGVRASKFAAQNLHLNLIKKFPKGEVVSVEKTVKRCLLDTFKHTDEEFLKQASSQKPAWKDGSTATCVLAVDNILYIANLGDSRAILCRYNEESQKHAALSLSKEHNPTQYEERMRIQKAGGNVRDGRVLGVLEVSRSIGDGQYKRCGVISVPDIKRCQLTHND
;
A
#
# COMPACT_ATOMS: atom_id res chain seq x y z
N MET A 1 -30.42 44.97 11.14
CA MET A 1 -31.19 44.48 12.30
C MET A 1 -30.37 43.35 12.87
N ASP A 2 -29.49 43.72 13.80
CA ASP A 2 -28.56 42.83 14.47
C ASP A 2 -29.30 42.03 15.52
N LEU A 3 -29.11 40.71 15.51
CA LEU A 3 -29.72 39.79 16.47
C LEU A 3 -28.65 38.79 16.93
N PHE A 4 -27.68 39.29 17.68
CA PHE A 4 -26.82 38.47 18.55
C PHE A 4 -26.87 39.09 19.94
N GLY A 5 -27.80 38.58 20.75
CA GLY A 5 -27.82 38.76 22.20
C GLY A 5 -27.70 37.38 22.85
N ASP A 6 -26.82 37.32 23.84
CA ASP A 6 -26.71 36.31 24.90
C ASP A 6 -25.82 35.09 24.66
N LEU A 7 -24.51 35.29 24.90
CA LEU A 7 -23.66 34.28 25.54
C LEU A 7 -22.83 34.94 26.66
N PRO A 8 -22.82 34.39 27.90
CA PRO A 8 -22.06 34.95 29.01
C PRO A 8 -20.59 34.51 29.00
N GLU A 9 -19.69 35.42 29.41
CA GLU A 9 -18.27 35.13 29.66
C GLU A 9 -18.05 34.49 31.05
N PRO A 10 -17.06 33.58 31.22
CA PRO A 10 -16.64 33.14 32.54
C PRO A 10 -15.33 33.81 32.98
N GLY A 11 -15.37 34.46 34.14
CA GLY A 11 -14.19 34.89 34.90
C GLY A 11 -13.84 33.93 36.05
N GLY A 12 -12.53 33.72 36.24
CA GLY A 12 -11.83 33.76 37.54
C GLY A 12 -11.94 32.60 38.56
N SER A 13 -10.85 31.81 38.67
CA SER A 13 -10.13 31.31 39.91
C SER A 13 -10.89 30.85 41.18
N ALA A 14 -10.52 29.84 41.97
CA ALA A 14 -9.42 28.85 42.02
C ALA A 14 -9.69 27.82 43.16
N GLN A 15 -8.83 26.78 43.20
CA GLN A 15 -8.42 25.90 44.33
C GLN A 15 -9.11 24.52 44.54
N GLY A 16 -8.41 23.48 44.07
CA GLY A 16 -7.69 22.53 44.95
C GLY A 16 -8.34 21.18 45.28
N LYS A 17 -7.80 20.08 44.72
CA LYS A 17 -7.41 18.82 45.41
C LYS A 17 -6.78 17.81 44.42
N GLU A 18 -5.66 17.21 44.83
CA GLU A 18 -4.82 16.27 44.07
C GLU A 18 -5.27 14.79 44.18
N ALA A 19 -5.12 14.08 43.04
CA ALA A 19 -4.71 12.67 42.78
C ALA A 19 -5.54 11.47 43.36
N PRO A 20 -5.51 10.25 42.74
CA PRO A 20 -4.50 9.72 41.79
C PRO A 20 -5.01 8.90 40.57
N GLY A 21 -4.09 8.63 39.63
CA GLY A 21 -4.03 7.36 38.89
C GLY A 21 -4.48 7.37 37.41
N GLN A 22 -3.65 7.87 36.50
CA GLN A 22 -3.79 7.62 35.05
C GLN A 22 -2.74 6.58 34.63
N LEU A 23 -3.20 5.34 34.41
CA LEU A 23 -2.41 4.23 33.87
C LEU A 23 -1.85 4.60 32.49
N ARG A 24 -0.53 4.73 32.37
CA ARG A 24 0.17 4.83 31.08
C ARG A 24 0.44 3.42 30.57
N LEU A 25 0.02 3.16 29.33
CA LEU A 25 -0.07 1.84 28.70
C LEU A 25 1.29 1.20 28.34
N PHE A 26 2.41 1.68 28.90
CA PHE A 26 3.76 1.27 28.50
C PHE A 26 4.77 1.16 29.65
N ASP A 27 4.34 1.16 30.92
CA ASP A 27 5.26 1.12 32.07
C ASP A 27 5.77 -0.28 32.47
N ASP A 28 5.39 -1.35 31.77
CA ASP A 28 5.81 -2.74 32.08
C ASP A 28 6.63 -3.39 30.95
N LEU A 29 7.80 -2.81 30.63
CA LEU A 29 8.85 -3.52 29.89
C LEU A 29 10.12 -3.60 30.74
N PRO A 30 10.72 -4.79 30.93
CA PRO A 30 11.94 -4.94 31.72
C PRO A 30 13.14 -4.28 31.02
N PRO A 31 14.07 -3.65 31.77
CA PRO A 31 15.26 -3.05 31.20
C PRO A 31 16.23 -4.12 30.68
N ALA A 32 16.73 -3.94 29.46
CA ALA A 32 17.84 -4.73 28.94
C ALA A 32 19.11 -4.40 29.73
N GLY A 33 19.65 -5.43 30.41
CA GLY A 33 20.84 -5.33 31.23
C GLY A 33 22.09 -4.95 30.43
N SER A 34 22.88 -4.09 31.07
CA SER A 34 24.25 -3.72 30.73
C SER A 34 25.22 -4.90 30.86
N ALA A 35 26.09 -5.08 29.86
CA ALA A 35 27.39 -5.70 30.04
C ALA A 35 28.43 -4.86 29.29
N ASP A 36 29.30 -4.22 30.08
CA ASP A 36 30.51 -3.55 29.65
C ASP A 36 31.50 -4.51 28.99
N THR A 37 32.26 -4.05 27.99
CA THR A 37 33.73 -3.97 28.10
C THR A 37 34.33 -3.16 26.97
N ALA A 38 35.35 -2.39 27.36
CA ALA A 38 36.03 -1.34 26.62
C ALA A 38 37.20 -1.86 25.76
N SER A 39 37.56 -1.04 24.76
CA SER A 39 38.92 -0.70 24.27
C SER A 39 38.77 -0.23 22.83
N GLY A 40 39.43 0.79 22.29
CA GLY A 40 40.47 1.70 22.73
C GLY A 40 40.90 2.43 21.45
N ALA A 41 40.94 3.76 21.46
CA ALA A 41 41.51 4.56 20.36
C ALA A 41 43.05 4.37 20.31
N PRO A 42 43.75 4.81 19.24
CA PRO A 42 44.05 6.24 19.12
C PRO A 42 44.08 6.83 17.70
N GLU A 43 44.10 8.15 17.70
CA GLU A 43 44.33 9.13 16.63
C GLU A 43 45.55 8.83 15.73
N GLN A 44 45.58 9.44 14.53
CA GLN A 44 46.64 10.41 14.18
C GLN A 44 46.34 11.21 12.87
N VAL A 45 46.22 12.52 13.08
CA VAL A 45 46.74 13.71 12.37
C VAL A 45 47.35 13.65 10.94
N SER A 46 47.04 14.73 10.21
CA SER A 46 47.90 15.54 9.30
C SER A 46 47.90 15.16 7.80
N ALA A 47 48.06 16.06 6.82
CA ALA A 47 48.43 17.47 6.77
C ALA A 47 47.93 18.10 5.45
N GLU A 48 47.86 19.43 5.44
CA GLU A 48 47.62 20.28 4.27
C GLU A 48 48.81 20.28 3.29
N SER A 49 48.54 20.59 2.01
CA SER A 49 49.50 21.36 1.19
C SER A 49 48.79 22.23 0.15
N HIS A 50 48.97 23.54 0.33
CA HIS A 50 48.72 24.64 -0.59
C HIS A 50 49.43 24.51 -1.95
N ALA A 51 48.89 25.12 -3.02
CA ALA A 51 49.34 26.44 -3.51
C ALA A 51 49.11 26.71 -5.02
N LYS A 52 48.60 27.94 -5.29
CA LYS A 52 48.86 28.88 -6.43
C LYS A 52 48.29 28.50 -7.81
N GLY A 53 47.47 29.33 -8.47
CA GLY A 53 47.67 30.73 -8.94
C GLY A 53 47.89 30.68 -10.47
N GLU A 54 47.36 31.47 -11.41
CA GLU A 54 46.86 32.85 -11.47
C GLU A 54 46.04 33.11 -12.77
N LYS A 55 45.13 34.10 -12.69
CA LYS A 55 44.74 35.18 -13.65
C LYS A 55 44.29 34.96 -15.12
N ARG A 56 43.01 35.35 -15.32
CA ARG A 56 42.43 36.43 -16.18
C ARG A 56 42.71 36.47 -17.70
N LYS A 57 41.62 36.38 -18.50
CA LYS A 57 41.13 37.50 -19.35
C LYS A 57 39.69 37.27 -19.83
N SER A 58 38.91 38.34 -19.72
CA SER A 58 37.54 38.56 -20.17
C SER A 58 37.44 38.75 -21.69
N LEU A 59 36.34 38.31 -22.31
CA LEU A 59 35.58 39.04 -23.34
C LEU A 59 34.14 38.50 -23.33
N GLU A 60 33.20 39.44 -23.32
CA GLU A 60 31.75 39.25 -23.36
C GLU A 60 31.31 38.94 -24.80
N GLU A 61 30.31 38.07 -24.97
CA GLU A 61 29.26 38.21 -25.98
C GLU A 61 28.07 37.31 -25.60
N GLU A 62 26.90 37.92 -25.56
CA GLU A 62 25.62 37.29 -25.26
C GLU A 62 25.20 36.33 -26.37
N GLU A 63 24.65 35.16 -26.04
CA GLU A 63 23.48 34.63 -26.76
C GLU A 63 22.69 33.64 -25.88
N LYS A 64 21.36 33.84 -25.88
CA LYS A 64 20.34 33.02 -25.21
C LYS A 64 20.27 31.62 -25.82
N ASN A 65 20.28 30.58 -24.99
CA ASN A 65 19.17 29.62 -24.93
C ASN A 65 19.34 28.61 -23.80
N GLY A 66 18.26 28.43 -23.02
CA GLY A 66 18.20 27.53 -21.88
C GLY A 66 18.38 26.07 -22.28
N ARG A 67 19.24 25.38 -21.54
CA ARG A 67 19.37 23.93 -21.57
C ARG A 67 19.34 23.46 -20.12
N GLU A 68 18.21 22.89 -19.74
CA GLU A 68 17.99 22.33 -18.40
C GLU A 68 19.02 21.23 -18.12
N GLU A 69 19.54 21.31 -16.91
CA GLU A 69 20.67 20.58 -16.36
C GLU A 69 20.28 19.11 -16.11
N LEU A 70 20.85 18.20 -16.91
CA LEU A 70 20.80 16.77 -16.65
C LEU A 70 21.69 16.45 -15.45
N VAL A 71 21.09 16.48 -14.26
CA VAL A 71 21.70 15.93 -13.05
C VAL A 71 21.67 14.41 -13.16
N GLU A 72 22.72 13.83 -13.73
CA GLU A 72 23.00 12.40 -13.65
C GLU A 72 23.29 12.02 -12.19
N LYS A 73 22.26 11.60 -11.46
CA LYS A 73 22.43 10.90 -10.19
C LYS A 73 23.16 9.58 -10.48
N LYS A 74 24.45 9.54 -10.16
CA LYS A 74 25.22 8.30 -10.00
C LYS A 74 24.54 7.42 -8.95
N VAL A 75 23.73 6.47 -9.40
CA VAL A 75 23.26 5.36 -8.57
C VAL A 75 24.44 4.41 -8.41
N CYS A 76 25.00 4.34 -7.22
CA CYS A 76 25.94 3.29 -6.83
C CYS A 76 25.21 1.94 -6.95
N LYS A 77 25.41 1.23 -8.07
CA LYS A 77 24.96 -0.15 -8.26
C LYS A 77 25.88 -1.08 -7.45
N GLY A 78 25.69 -1.11 -6.14
CA GLY A 78 25.91 -2.36 -5.41
C GLY A 78 24.79 -3.31 -5.80
N SER A 79 25.09 -4.54 -6.22
CA SER A 79 24.06 -5.54 -6.47
C SER A 79 23.43 -5.91 -5.13
N VAL A 80 22.37 -5.20 -4.74
CA VAL A 80 21.56 -5.58 -3.59
C VAL A 80 20.97 -6.94 -3.89
N GLY A 81 21.30 -7.93 -3.07
CA GLY A 81 20.72 -9.27 -3.18
C GLY A 81 19.19 -9.22 -3.07
N VAL A 82 18.55 -10.30 -3.47
CA VAL A 82 17.07 -10.36 -3.51
C VAL A 82 16.57 -10.63 -2.09
N PHE A 83 15.79 -9.72 -1.48
CA PHE A 83 15.40 -9.75 -0.06
C PHE A 83 14.45 -10.90 0.30
N GLY A 84 14.84 -11.85 1.14
CA GLY A 84 13.90 -12.89 1.60
C GLY A 84 12.71 -12.28 2.34
N LEU A 85 11.48 -12.58 1.90
CA LEU A 85 10.25 -12.11 2.54
C LEU A 85 9.63 -13.22 3.38
N LYS A 86 9.17 -12.87 4.59
CA LYS A 86 8.45 -13.78 5.48
C LYS A 86 7.19 -13.10 6.00
N GLY A 87 6.04 -13.64 5.63
CA GLY A 87 4.74 -13.16 6.06
C GLY A 87 4.32 -13.75 7.41
N TYR A 88 3.57 -12.93 8.15
CA TYR A 88 2.89 -13.32 9.37
C TYR A 88 1.47 -12.73 9.32
N VAL A 89 0.54 -13.38 10.01
CA VAL A 89 -0.85 -12.94 10.08
C VAL A 89 -1.36 -13.00 11.50
N ALA A 90 -2.20 -12.03 11.84
CA ALA A 90 -3.08 -12.07 12.99
C ALA A 90 -4.45 -11.60 12.53
N GLU A 91 -5.50 -12.25 13.01
CA GLU A 91 -6.88 -11.91 12.68
C GLU A 91 -7.75 -11.95 13.94
N ARG A 92 -8.79 -11.11 13.97
CA ARG A 92 -9.69 -11.02 15.12
C ARG A 92 -11.08 -10.62 14.65
N LYS A 93 -12.06 -11.49 14.88
CA LYS A 93 -13.49 -11.22 14.59
C LYS A 93 -14.03 -9.96 15.28
N GLY A 94 -13.54 -9.69 16.50
CA GLY A 94 -14.00 -8.57 17.32
C GLY A 94 -15.47 -8.75 17.73
N GLU A 95 -16.22 -7.65 17.70
CA GLU A 95 -17.65 -7.58 18.09
C GLU A 95 -18.62 -8.04 16.99
N ARG A 96 -18.10 -8.37 15.79
CA ARG A 96 -18.94 -8.81 14.67
C ARG A 96 -19.51 -10.20 14.93
N GLU A 97 -20.71 -10.45 14.40
CA GLU A 97 -21.35 -11.77 14.49
C GLU A 97 -20.50 -12.84 13.78
N ASP A 98 -20.10 -12.54 12.54
CA ASP A 98 -19.30 -13.40 11.68
C ASP A 98 -17.91 -12.81 11.38
N MET A 99 -16.93 -13.70 11.19
CA MET A 99 -15.63 -13.36 10.61
C MET A 99 -15.72 -13.47 9.09
N GLN A 100 -15.75 -12.33 8.40
CA GLN A 100 -15.88 -12.28 6.94
C GLN A 100 -14.53 -12.00 6.24
N ASP A 101 -13.48 -11.67 6.99
CA ASP A 101 -12.16 -11.44 6.40
C ASP A 101 -11.48 -12.77 6.02
N ALA A 102 -10.57 -12.69 5.06
CA ALA A 102 -9.68 -13.76 4.68
C ALA A 102 -8.29 -13.19 4.32
N HIS A 103 -7.28 -14.06 4.28
CA HIS A 103 -5.92 -13.66 3.95
C HIS A 103 -5.17 -14.78 3.23
N VAL A 104 -4.06 -14.43 2.58
CA VAL A 104 -3.13 -15.36 1.94
C VAL A 104 -1.70 -14.90 2.20
N ILE A 105 -0.86 -15.84 2.63
CA ILE A 105 0.60 -15.65 2.79
C ILE A 105 1.30 -16.73 1.99
N LEU A 106 1.99 -16.32 0.93
CA LEU A 106 2.82 -17.19 0.10
C LEU A 106 4.20 -16.54 -0.02
N ASN A 107 5.11 -16.95 0.85
CA ASN A 107 6.46 -16.39 0.95
C ASN A 107 7.28 -16.60 -0.34
N ASP A 108 7.01 -17.69 -1.06
CA ASP A 108 7.66 -18.03 -2.31
C ASP A 108 6.65 -18.79 -3.20
N ILE A 109 6.40 -18.27 -4.40
CA ILE A 109 5.60 -18.91 -5.46
C ILE A 109 6.37 -18.99 -6.77
N THR A 110 7.71 -18.94 -6.69
CA THR A 110 8.60 -18.85 -7.85
C THR A 110 8.49 -20.08 -8.74
N GLU A 111 8.43 -21.27 -8.13
CA GLU A 111 8.31 -22.55 -8.86
C GLU A 111 6.96 -22.68 -9.56
N GLU A 112 5.88 -22.26 -8.91
CA GLU A 112 4.53 -22.28 -9.46
C GLU A 112 4.38 -21.34 -10.66
N CYS A 113 5.16 -20.26 -10.69
CA CYS A 113 5.16 -19.27 -11.78
C CYS A 113 6.03 -19.67 -12.98
N GLN A 114 6.71 -20.83 -12.95
CA GLN A 114 7.55 -21.26 -14.07
C GLN A 114 6.74 -21.55 -15.35
N PRO A 115 7.32 -21.32 -16.55
CA PRO A 115 8.63 -20.73 -16.80
C PRO A 115 8.65 -19.21 -16.57
N LEU A 116 9.62 -18.72 -15.81
CA LEU A 116 9.80 -17.29 -15.52
C LEU A 116 10.61 -16.56 -16.62
N PRO A 117 10.36 -15.25 -16.83
CA PRO A 117 11.26 -14.39 -17.60
C PRO A 117 12.66 -14.37 -16.96
N SER A 118 13.72 -14.31 -17.78
CA SER A 118 15.10 -14.32 -17.30
C SER A 118 15.47 -13.18 -16.35
N GLN A 119 14.67 -12.11 -16.33
CA GLN A 119 14.85 -10.97 -15.45
C GLN A 119 14.23 -11.15 -14.05
N ILE A 120 13.45 -12.21 -13.83
CA ILE A 120 12.74 -12.47 -12.57
C ILE A 120 13.36 -13.68 -11.89
N THR A 121 13.78 -13.52 -10.64
CA THR A 121 14.41 -14.60 -9.87
C THR A 121 13.54 -15.12 -8.74
N ARG A 122 12.66 -14.28 -8.19
CA ARG A 122 11.76 -14.67 -7.10
C ARG A 122 10.42 -13.97 -7.18
N VAL A 123 9.37 -14.70 -6.82
CA VAL A 123 8.01 -14.16 -6.72
C VAL A 123 7.42 -14.53 -5.35
N SER A 124 6.86 -13.55 -4.64
CA SER A 124 6.12 -13.76 -3.39
C SER A 124 4.76 -13.08 -3.49
N TYR A 125 3.76 -13.61 -2.79
CA TYR A 125 2.39 -13.11 -2.83
C TYR A 125 1.78 -13.04 -1.44
N PHE A 126 1.17 -11.90 -1.13
CA PHE A 126 0.45 -11.67 0.10
C PHE A 126 -0.85 -10.93 -0.20
N ALA A 127 -1.94 -11.28 0.47
CA ALA A 127 -3.19 -10.57 0.30
C ALA A 127 -4.08 -10.61 1.53
N VAL A 128 -4.90 -9.56 1.66
CA VAL A 128 -6.01 -9.48 2.62
C VAL A 128 -7.29 -9.16 1.88
N PHE A 129 -8.39 -9.69 2.41
CA PHE A 129 -9.72 -9.61 1.84
C PHE A 129 -10.70 -9.30 2.97
N ASP A 130 -11.37 -8.16 2.92
CA ASP A 130 -12.44 -7.79 3.84
C ASP A 130 -13.78 -8.09 3.16
N GLY A 131 -14.50 -9.07 3.69
CA GLY A 131 -15.76 -9.55 3.12
C GLY A 131 -16.97 -8.80 3.67
N HIS A 132 -17.97 -8.58 2.83
CA HIS A 132 -19.25 -7.97 3.21
C HIS A 132 -20.43 -8.63 2.53
N GLY A 133 -21.60 -8.58 3.17
CA GLY A 133 -22.79 -9.29 2.68
C GLY A 133 -22.68 -10.83 2.76
N GLY A 134 -21.65 -11.32 3.45
CA GLY A 134 -21.32 -12.74 3.64
C GLY A 134 -19.84 -13.03 3.33
N VAL A 135 -19.35 -14.18 3.82
CA VAL A 135 -17.93 -14.60 3.72
C VAL A 135 -17.54 -15.19 2.37
N ARG A 136 -18.48 -15.41 1.45
CA ARG A 136 -18.19 -16.23 0.25
C ARG A 136 -17.25 -15.53 -0.72
N ALA A 137 -17.39 -14.21 -0.90
CA ALA A 137 -16.56 -13.46 -1.83
C ALA A 137 -15.10 -13.37 -1.36
N SER A 138 -14.86 -13.06 -0.09
CA SER A 138 -13.51 -12.98 0.50
C SER A 138 -12.83 -14.34 0.51
N LYS A 139 -13.55 -15.40 0.90
CA LYS A 139 -13.06 -16.77 0.86
C LYS A 139 -12.74 -17.22 -0.57
N PHE A 140 -13.61 -16.91 -1.54
CA PHE A 140 -13.37 -17.23 -2.93
C PHE A 140 -12.13 -16.49 -3.47
N ALA A 141 -11.99 -15.21 -3.16
CA ALA A 141 -10.83 -14.42 -3.56
C ALA A 141 -9.54 -14.98 -2.95
N ALA A 142 -9.53 -15.32 -1.66
CA ALA A 142 -8.39 -15.96 -1.01
C ALA A 142 -8.01 -17.30 -1.65
N GLN A 143 -8.99 -18.10 -2.09
CA GLN A 143 -8.75 -19.39 -2.72
C GLN A 143 -8.29 -19.31 -4.18
N ASN A 144 -8.72 -18.29 -4.94
CA ASN A 144 -8.59 -18.31 -6.40
C ASN A 144 -7.71 -17.19 -6.97
N LEU A 145 -7.60 -16.02 -6.30
CA LEU A 145 -6.93 -14.86 -6.88
C LEU A 145 -5.45 -15.13 -7.18
N HIS A 146 -4.73 -15.76 -6.24
CA HIS A 146 -3.32 -16.13 -6.41
C HIS A 146 -3.13 -17.26 -7.44
N LEU A 147 -4.06 -18.23 -7.52
CA LEU A 147 -4.00 -19.29 -8.53
C LEU A 147 -4.20 -18.72 -9.95
N ASN A 148 -5.12 -17.78 -10.10
CA ASN A 148 -5.34 -17.07 -11.35
C ASN A 148 -4.15 -16.20 -11.73
N LEU A 149 -3.50 -15.56 -10.74
CA LEU A 149 -2.25 -14.82 -10.92
C LEU A 149 -1.16 -15.73 -11.47
N ILE A 150 -0.91 -16.87 -10.82
CA ILE A 150 0.12 -17.85 -11.20
C ILE A 150 -0.11 -18.33 -12.63
N LYS A 151 -1.35 -18.70 -12.98
CA LYS A 151 -1.70 -19.16 -14.35
C LYS A 151 -1.42 -18.10 -15.41
N LYS A 152 -1.63 -16.82 -15.09
CA LYS A 152 -1.47 -15.68 -15.99
C LYS A 152 -0.10 -15.02 -15.90
N PHE A 153 0.76 -15.49 -14.99
CA PHE A 153 2.05 -14.86 -14.75
C PHE A 153 2.87 -14.80 -16.05
N PRO A 154 3.63 -13.73 -16.31
CA PRO A 154 4.38 -13.58 -17.55
C PRO A 154 5.32 -14.76 -17.80
N LYS A 155 5.30 -15.30 -19.02
CA LYS A 155 6.15 -16.41 -19.46
C LYS A 155 7.00 -16.00 -20.65
N GLY A 156 8.24 -16.46 -20.70
CA GLY A 156 9.18 -16.18 -21.78
C GLY A 156 9.81 -14.79 -21.71
N GLU A 157 10.33 -14.30 -22.84
CA GLU A 157 10.96 -12.99 -22.89
C GLU A 157 9.96 -11.84 -22.79
N VAL A 158 10.22 -10.92 -21.87
CA VAL A 158 9.35 -9.77 -21.61
C VAL A 158 10.12 -8.48 -21.84
N VAL A 159 9.61 -7.62 -22.73
CA VAL A 159 10.21 -6.31 -23.04
C VAL A 159 10.19 -5.37 -21.83
N SER A 160 9.11 -5.41 -21.04
CA SER A 160 8.95 -4.60 -19.83
C SER A 160 8.25 -5.40 -18.74
N VAL A 161 9.02 -5.89 -17.76
CA VAL A 161 8.49 -6.64 -16.60
C VAL A 161 7.38 -5.85 -15.91
N GLU A 162 7.58 -4.56 -15.66
CA GLU A 162 6.60 -3.71 -14.99
C GLU A 162 5.25 -3.66 -15.73
N LYS A 163 5.25 -3.40 -17.04
CA LYS A 163 3.99 -3.30 -17.80
C LYS A 163 3.25 -4.63 -17.82
N THR A 164 3.99 -5.73 -17.94
CA THR A 164 3.41 -7.07 -18.03
C THR A 164 2.88 -7.55 -16.69
N VAL A 165 3.59 -7.31 -15.59
CA VAL A 165 3.10 -7.60 -14.23
C VAL A 165 1.86 -6.78 -13.88
N LYS A 166 1.85 -5.48 -14.21
CA LYS A 166 0.65 -4.63 -14.04
C LYS A 166 -0.55 -5.17 -14.83
N ARG A 167 -0.35 -5.54 -16.09
CA ARG A 167 -1.41 -6.14 -16.91
C ARG A 167 -1.90 -7.47 -16.34
N CYS A 168 -0.98 -8.34 -15.92
CA CYS A 168 -1.29 -9.61 -15.27
C CYS A 168 -2.19 -9.41 -14.05
N LEU A 169 -1.87 -8.46 -13.18
CA LEU A 169 -2.70 -8.13 -12.02
C LEU A 169 -4.10 -7.65 -12.42
N LEU A 170 -4.22 -6.73 -13.38
CA LEU A 170 -5.52 -6.26 -13.87
C LEU A 170 -6.38 -7.42 -14.42
N ASP A 171 -5.80 -8.26 -15.26
CA ASP A 171 -6.48 -9.39 -15.87
C ASP A 171 -6.86 -10.46 -14.83
N THR A 172 -6.03 -10.64 -13.80
CA THR A 172 -6.27 -11.59 -12.70
C THR A 172 -7.47 -11.17 -11.86
N PHE A 173 -7.54 -9.89 -11.47
CA PHE A 173 -8.67 -9.37 -10.70
C PHE A 173 -9.98 -9.45 -11.48
N LYS A 174 -9.95 -9.02 -12.75
CA LYS A 174 -11.09 -9.12 -13.65
C LYS A 174 -11.59 -10.56 -13.78
N HIS A 175 -10.68 -11.51 -14.05
CA HIS A 175 -11.03 -12.90 -14.23
C HIS A 175 -11.62 -13.53 -12.96
N THR A 176 -11.02 -13.23 -11.80
CA THR A 176 -11.49 -13.77 -10.51
C THR A 176 -12.88 -13.24 -10.16
N ASP A 177 -13.17 -11.97 -10.48
CA ASP A 177 -14.51 -11.39 -10.31
C ASP A 177 -15.54 -12.05 -11.25
N GLU A 178 -15.19 -12.27 -12.52
CA GLU A 178 -16.06 -12.95 -13.48
C GLU A 178 -16.39 -14.39 -13.03
N GLU A 179 -15.41 -15.13 -12.52
CA GLU A 179 -15.61 -16.49 -11.99
C GLU A 179 -16.53 -16.47 -10.76
N PHE A 180 -16.30 -15.57 -9.81
CA PHE A 180 -17.14 -15.45 -8.62
C PHE A 180 -18.57 -15.05 -8.97
N LEU A 181 -18.77 -14.07 -9.87
CA LEU A 181 -20.09 -13.62 -10.29
C LEU A 181 -20.87 -14.74 -11.01
N LYS A 182 -20.18 -15.57 -11.81
CA LYS A 182 -20.77 -16.75 -12.44
C LYS A 182 -21.22 -17.76 -11.38
N GLN A 183 -20.41 -18.01 -10.36
CA GLN A 183 -20.79 -18.90 -9.26
C GLN A 183 -21.96 -18.31 -8.46
N ALA A 184 -21.89 -17.04 -8.06
CA ALA A 184 -22.90 -16.33 -7.28
C ALA A 184 -24.28 -16.32 -7.95
N SER A 185 -24.32 -16.09 -9.27
CA SER A 185 -25.57 -16.03 -10.04
C SER A 185 -26.19 -17.41 -10.31
N SER A 186 -25.42 -18.50 -10.22
CA SER A 186 -25.92 -19.87 -10.39
C SER A 186 -26.73 -20.37 -9.18
N GLN A 187 -26.65 -19.69 -8.04
CA GLN A 187 -27.23 -20.10 -6.77
C GLN A 187 -28.64 -19.52 -6.59
N LYS A 188 -29.46 -20.20 -5.78
CA LYS A 188 -30.84 -19.78 -5.48
C LYS A 188 -31.07 -19.76 -3.98
N PRO A 189 -31.22 -18.58 -3.33
CA PRO A 189 -31.09 -17.24 -3.92
C PRO A 189 -29.66 -16.93 -4.38
N ALA A 190 -29.53 -16.01 -5.34
CA ALA A 190 -28.22 -15.56 -5.82
C ALA A 190 -27.45 -14.88 -4.70
N TRP A 191 -26.15 -15.12 -4.64
CA TRP A 191 -25.28 -14.52 -3.63
C TRP A 191 -25.10 -13.02 -3.89
N LYS A 192 -25.08 -12.25 -2.82
CA LYS A 192 -24.90 -10.79 -2.82
C LYS A 192 -23.59 -10.37 -2.16
N ASP A 193 -22.75 -11.34 -1.80
CA ASP A 193 -21.48 -11.12 -1.14
C ASP A 193 -20.56 -10.28 -2.03
N GLY A 194 -19.75 -9.47 -1.38
CA GLY A 194 -18.64 -8.77 -1.99
C GLY A 194 -17.43 -8.82 -1.08
N SER A 195 -16.29 -8.42 -1.62
CA SER A 195 -15.04 -8.37 -0.88
C SER A 195 -14.13 -7.28 -1.41
N THR A 196 -13.44 -6.60 -0.51
CA THR A 196 -12.21 -5.88 -0.86
C THR A 196 -11.12 -6.89 -1.25
N ALA A 197 -10.06 -6.41 -1.87
CA ALA A 197 -8.86 -7.19 -2.12
C ALA A 197 -7.65 -6.26 -2.18
N THR A 198 -6.77 -6.36 -1.19
CA THR A 198 -5.45 -5.71 -1.21
C THR A 198 -4.40 -6.79 -1.36
N CYS A 199 -3.70 -6.78 -2.49
CA CYS A 199 -2.67 -7.76 -2.84
C CYS A 199 -1.31 -7.07 -2.96
N VAL A 200 -0.28 -7.69 -2.39
CA VAL A 200 1.13 -7.34 -2.57
C VAL A 200 1.82 -8.50 -3.29
N LEU A 201 2.18 -8.27 -4.54
CA LEU A 201 3.02 -9.16 -5.33
C LEU A 201 4.46 -8.62 -5.31
N ALA A 202 5.37 -9.35 -4.68
CA ALA A 202 6.79 -9.03 -4.73
C ALA A 202 7.42 -9.78 -5.90
N VAL A 203 8.03 -9.05 -6.83
CA VAL A 203 8.86 -9.58 -7.90
C VAL A 203 10.27 -9.10 -7.62
N ASP A 204 11.13 -10.03 -7.23
CA ASP A 204 12.46 -9.74 -6.68
C ASP A 204 12.41 -8.74 -5.51
N ASN A 205 12.91 -7.52 -5.73
CA ASN A 205 12.93 -6.42 -4.75
C ASN A 205 11.88 -5.34 -5.09
N ILE A 206 10.95 -5.59 -6.01
CA ILE A 206 9.90 -4.66 -6.39
C ILE A 206 8.55 -5.17 -5.89
N LEU A 207 7.86 -4.36 -5.09
CA LEU A 207 6.49 -4.59 -4.69
C LEU A 207 5.52 -3.99 -5.73
N TYR A 208 4.55 -4.79 -6.13
CA TYR A 208 3.37 -4.39 -6.90
C TYR A 208 2.14 -4.55 -6.01
N ILE A 209 1.54 -3.43 -5.65
CA ILE A 209 0.39 -3.37 -4.75
C ILE A 209 -0.84 -3.12 -5.59
N ALA A 210 -1.71 -4.12 -5.69
CA ALA A 210 -3.00 -4.02 -6.33
C ALA A 210 -4.08 -3.88 -5.24
N ASN A 211 -4.72 -2.71 -5.17
CA ASN A 211 -5.77 -2.44 -4.19
C ASN A 211 -7.15 -2.32 -4.83
N LEU A 212 -8.13 -2.94 -4.20
CA LEU A 212 -9.54 -2.90 -4.58
C LEU A 212 -10.39 -2.76 -3.30
N GLY A 213 -11.11 -1.66 -3.17
CA GLY A 213 -11.84 -1.33 -1.94
C GLY A 213 -11.05 -0.39 -1.01
N ASP A 214 -11.38 -0.41 0.27
CA ASP A 214 -10.91 0.50 1.33
C ASP A 214 -9.92 -0.13 2.32
N SER A 215 -9.60 -1.42 2.16
CA SER A 215 -8.42 -2.03 2.77
C SER A 215 -7.12 -1.35 2.30
N ARG A 216 -6.05 -1.49 3.09
CA ARG A 216 -4.82 -0.69 2.93
C ARG A 216 -3.54 -1.53 3.04
N ALA A 217 -2.52 -1.12 2.28
CA ALA A 217 -1.14 -1.59 2.42
C ALA A 217 -0.23 -0.43 2.82
N ILE A 218 0.62 -0.65 3.82
CA ILE A 218 1.54 0.36 4.37
C ILE A 218 2.93 -0.28 4.48
N LEU A 219 3.96 0.46 4.07
CA LEU A 219 5.36 0.08 4.25
C LEU A 219 5.98 0.95 5.34
N CYS A 220 6.62 0.32 6.32
CA CYS A 220 7.45 1.02 7.28
C CYS A 220 8.84 1.17 6.66
N ARG A 221 9.36 2.39 6.56
CA ARG A 221 10.72 2.64 6.07
C ARG A 221 11.48 3.52 7.03
N TYR A 222 12.67 3.10 7.43
CA TYR A 222 13.60 3.93 8.16
C TYR A 222 14.12 5.07 7.27
N ASN A 223 13.90 6.31 7.70
CA ASN A 223 14.41 7.49 7.03
C ASN A 223 15.68 7.96 7.75
N GLU A 224 16.83 7.81 7.08
CA GLU A 224 18.14 8.19 7.61
C GLU A 224 18.28 9.70 7.86
N GLU A 225 17.62 10.57 7.10
CA GLU A 225 17.72 12.01 7.31
C GLU A 225 17.00 12.45 8.59
N SER A 226 15.82 11.89 8.84
CA SER A 226 15.01 12.19 10.02
C SER A 226 15.27 11.28 11.22
N GLN A 227 16.09 10.23 11.03
CA GLN A 227 16.38 9.17 12.00
C GLN A 227 15.11 8.56 12.62
N LYS A 228 14.06 8.41 11.80
CA LYS A 228 12.73 7.94 12.21
C LYS A 228 12.13 6.99 11.19
N HIS A 229 11.28 6.09 11.67
CA HIS A 229 10.45 5.26 10.80
C HIS A 229 9.30 6.08 10.21
N ALA A 230 9.11 5.97 8.90
CA ALA A 230 8.01 6.59 8.17
C ALA A 230 7.05 5.52 7.65
N ALA A 231 5.75 5.76 7.83
CA ALA A 231 4.70 4.93 7.26
C ALA A 231 4.34 5.43 5.86
N LEU A 232 4.73 4.65 4.84
CA LEU A 232 4.46 4.94 3.44
C LEU A 232 3.18 4.21 3.00
N SER A 233 2.12 4.95 2.70
CA SER A 233 0.91 4.36 2.12
C SER A 233 1.21 3.80 0.72
N LEU A 234 0.99 2.51 0.53
CA LEU A 234 1.23 1.79 -0.73
C LEU A 234 -0.05 1.56 -1.54
N SER A 235 -1.20 1.94 -1.03
CA SER A 235 -2.51 1.74 -1.67
C SER A 235 -3.32 3.03 -1.69
N LYS A 236 -4.18 3.16 -2.71
CA LYS A 236 -5.24 4.17 -2.74
C LYS A 236 -6.56 3.50 -2.38
N GLU A 237 -7.26 4.03 -1.39
CA GLU A 237 -8.59 3.54 -1.00
C GLU A 237 -9.63 3.88 -2.05
N HIS A 238 -10.72 3.12 -2.07
CA HIS A 238 -11.81 3.30 -3.04
C HIS A 238 -13.14 3.42 -2.31
N ASN A 239 -13.48 4.67 -1.98
CA ASN A 239 -14.78 5.00 -1.39
C ASN A 239 -15.65 5.78 -2.40
N PRO A 240 -16.99 5.68 -2.31
CA PRO A 240 -17.92 6.39 -3.20
C PRO A 240 -17.90 7.91 -3.09
N THR A 241 -17.28 8.49 -2.05
CA THR A 241 -17.20 9.95 -1.87
C THR A 241 -16.02 10.57 -2.63
N GLN A 242 -15.01 9.79 -3.00
CA GLN A 242 -13.92 10.22 -3.85
C GLN A 242 -14.43 10.67 -5.22
N TYR A 243 -13.90 11.79 -5.70
CA TYR A 243 -14.35 12.44 -6.94
C TYR A 243 -14.39 11.49 -8.13
N GLU A 244 -13.28 10.81 -8.44
CA GLU A 244 -13.19 9.88 -9.58
C GLU A 244 -14.17 8.70 -9.46
N GLU A 245 -14.32 8.16 -8.24
CA GLU A 245 -15.20 7.03 -7.97
C GLU A 245 -16.67 7.44 -8.10
N ARG A 246 -17.04 8.59 -7.52
CA ARG A 246 -18.38 9.18 -7.60
C ARG A 246 -18.77 9.48 -9.04
N MET A 247 -17.87 10.08 -9.81
CA MET A 247 -18.09 10.40 -11.22
C MET A 247 -18.32 9.14 -12.04
N ARG A 248 -17.53 8.07 -11.81
CA ARG A 248 -17.74 6.77 -12.46
C ARG A 248 -19.11 6.18 -12.13
N ILE A 249 -19.50 6.17 -10.85
CA ILE A 249 -20.79 5.65 -10.38
C ILE A 249 -21.94 6.40 -11.05
N GLN A 250 -21.90 7.73 -11.06
CA GLN A 250 -22.94 8.56 -11.67
C GLN A 250 -23.03 8.38 -13.19
N LYS A 251 -21.88 8.31 -13.87
CA LYS A 251 -21.83 8.07 -15.31
C LYS A 251 -22.39 6.70 -15.71
N ALA A 252 -22.27 5.70 -14.83
CA ALA A 252 -22.87 4.38 -15.01
C ALA A 252 -24.37 4.33 -14.65
N GLY A 253 -24.99 5.45 -14.27
CA GLY A 253 -26.40 5.51 -13.85
C GLY A 253 -26.65 5.12 -12.38
N GLY A 254 -25.59 4.88 -11.61
CA GLY A 254 -25.65 4.75 -10.16
C GLY A 254 -25.80 6.10 -9.46
N ASN A 255 -26.03 6.07 -8.15
CA ASN A 255 -26.08 7.27 -7.32
C ASN A 255 -25.29 7.04 -6.02
N VAL A 256 -24.75 8.11 -5.44
CA VAL A 256 -24.10 8.09 -4.14
C VAL A 256 -24.97 8.87 -3.15
N ARG A 257 -25.48 8.17 -2.13
CA ARG A 257 -26.32 8.72 -1.06
C ARG A 257 -25.68 8.38 0.28
N ASP A 258 -25.56 9.36 1.17
CA ASP A 258 -24.95 9.18 2.50
C ASP A 258 -23.57 8.50 2.46
N GLY A 259 -22.77 8.85 1.44
CA GLY A 259 -21.43 8.29 1.21
C GLY A 259 -21.41 6.87 0.65
N ARG A 260 -22.55 6.27 0.31
CA ARG A 260 -22.70 4.88 -0.14
C ARG A 260 -23.25 4.77 -1.56
N VAL A 261 -22.84 3.73 -2.29
CA VAL A 261 -23.43 3.40 -3.60
C VAL A 261 -24.87 2.94 -3.39
N LEU A 262 -25.80 3.65 -4.03
CA LEU A 262 -27.25 3.51 -3.87
C LEU A 262 -27.74 3.62 -2.41
N GLY A 263 -26.96 4.24 -1.52
CA GLY A 263 -27.27 4.33 -0.09
C GLY A 263 -26.97 3.06 0.71
N VAL A 264 -26.33 2.04 0.11
CA VAL A 264 -26.09 0.74 0.76
C VAL A 264 -24.61 0.41 0.88
N LEU A 265 -23.88 0.37 -0.23
CA LEU A 265 -22.50 -0.16 -0.28
C LEU A 265 -21.46 0.93 0.04
N GLU A 266 -20.56 0.64 0.99
CA GLU A 266 -19.51 1.58 1.46
C GLU A 266 -18.31 1.70 0.54
N VAL A 267 -18.04 0.67 -0.27
CA VAL A 267 -16.91 0.62 -1.20
C VAL A 267 -17.36 0.92 -2.63
N SER A 268 -16.49 1.55 -3.42
CA SER A 268 -16.77 1.83 -4.83
C SER A 268 -16.19 0.76 -5.78
N ARG A 269 -15.33 -0.12 -5.27
CA ARG A 269 -14.69 -1.20 -6.00
C ARG A 269 -14.61 -2.46 -5.13
N SER A 270 -14.88 -3.62 -5.73
CA SER A 270 -14.92 -4.90 -5.01
C SER A 270 -14.92 -6.08 -5.98
N ILE A 271 -14.56 -7.26 -5.46
CA ILE A 271 -14.90 -8.56 -6.06
C ILE A 271 -16.34 -8.90 -5.62
N GLY A 272 -17.15 -9.46 -6.52
CA GLY A 272 -18.55 -9.76 -6.22
C GLY A 272 -19.45 -8.54 -6.36
N ASP A 273 -20.41 -8.35 -5.46
CA ASP A 273 -21.36 -7.22 -5.53
C ASP A 273 -22.09 -7.13 -6.89
N GLY A 274 -22.50 -8.28 -7.43
CA GLY A 274 -23.06 -8.39 -8.79
C GLY A 274 -24.19 -7.40 -9.09
N GLN A 275 -25.02 -7.10 -8.08
CA GLN A 275 -26.13 -6.15 -8.17
C GLN A 275 -25.68 -4.70 -8.39
N TYR A 276 -24.44 -4.35 -8.04
CA TYR A 276 -23.89 -2.99 -8.17
C TYR A 276 -22.95 -2.81 -9.37
N LYS A 277 -22.57 -3.88 -10.08
CA LYS A 277 -21.67 -3.78 -11.24
C LYS A 277 -22.22 -2.90 -12.36
N ARG A 278 -23.54 -2.90 -12.56
CA ARG A 278 -24.22 -2.00 -13.52
C ARG A 278 -24.37 -0.57 -13.03
N CYS A 279 -24.06 -0.30 -11.76
CA CYS A 279 -24.15 1.01 -11.12
C CYS A 279 -22.77 1.65 -10.90
N GLY A 280 -21.73 1.13 -11.56
CA GLY A 280 -20.38 1.68 -11.55
C GLY A 280 -19.45 1.13 -10.45
N VAL A 281 -19.85 0.07 -9.74
CA VAL A 281 -18.90 -0.72 -8.93
C VAL A 281 -18.09 -1.61 -9.89
N ILE A 282 -16.76 -1.58 -9.77
CA ILE A 282 -15.85 -2.30 -10.68
C ILE A 282 -14.86 -3.17 -9.90
N SER A 283 -14.33 -4.18 -10.56
CA SER A 283 -13.27 -5.09 -10.04
C SER A 283 -11.87 -4.70 -10.51
N VAL A 284 -11.68 -3.49 -11.04
CA VAL A 284 -10.38 -3.00 -11.53
C VAL A 284 -9.58 -2.39 -10.37
N PRO A 285 -8.44 -2.98 -9.96
CA PRO A 285 -7.64 -2.45 -8.87
C PRO A 285 -6.80 -1.24 -9.31
N ASP A 286 -6.47 -0.36 -8.37
CA ASP A 286 -5.37 0.60 -8.55
C ASP A 286 -4.04 -0.09 -8.22
N ILE A 287 -3.04 0.06 -9.09
CA ILE A 287 -1.74 -0.61 -8.95
C ILE A 287 -0.62 0.41 -8.67
N LYS A 288 0.04 0.28 -7.52
CA LYS A 288 1.22 1.06 -7.15
C LYS A 288 2.47 0.18 -7.17
N ARG A 289 3.60 0.78 -7.55
CA ARG A 289 4.92 0.14 -7.53
C ARG A 289 5.76 0.75 -6.41
N CYS A 290 6.49 -0.08 -5.67
CA CYS A 290 7.46 0.35 -4.67
C CYS A 290 8.74 -0.50 -4.76
N GLN A 291 9.90 0.15 -4.69
CA GLN A 291 11.20 -0.54 -4.66
C GLN A 291 11.60 -0.76 -3.21
N LEU A 292 11.89 -2.00 -2.83
CA LEU A 292 12.43 -2.35 -1.52
C LEU A 292 13.88 -1.86 -1.37
N THR A 293 14.24 -1.47 -0.15
CA THR A 293 15.58 -1.09 0.28
C THR A 293 15.95 -1.79 1.59
N HIS A 294 17.19 -1.66 2.04
CA HIS A 294 17.63 -2.18 3.35
C HIS A 294 16.95 -1.49 4.55
N ASN A 295 16.23 -0.41 4.30
CA ASN A 295 15.59 0.40 5.34
C ASN A 295 14.10 0.01 5.52
N ASP A 296 13.62 -1.00 4.81
CA ASP A 296 12.26 -1.53 4.89
C ASP A 296 12.13 -2.69 5.89
#